data_AF-A0A7Y3MXT4-F1
#
_entry.id   AF-A0A7Y3MXT4-F1
#
_cell.length_a   1.000
_cell.length_b   1.000
_cell.length_c   1.000
_cell.angle_alpha   90.00
_cell.angle_beta   90.00
_cell.angle_gamma   90.00
#
_symmetry.space_group_name_H-M   'P 1'
#
loop_
_entity.id
_entity.type
_entity.pdbx_description
1 polymer ?
#
loop_
_entity_poly.entity_id
_entity_poly.type
_entity_poly.pdbx_seq_one_letter_code
_entity_poly.pdbx_strand_id
1 'polypeptide(L)'
;MTTTYTPGALKADAVLTYATSPKEGSRRGCTMTIVNDESGGRVTVRFRKPKGFKAVLVDVMVGSDNESDYAFAGTLRGTTLKLSAKAKAPTEKAKLAKAVVDWTFTRVASGAPLEGEKSDGTPFAVRCLHEGRCACCGRKLTTPESIDRGIGPVCAGKMAA
;
A
#
# COMPACT_ATOMS: atom_id res chain seq x y z
N MET A 1 12.74 24.22 2.77
CA MET A 1 11.52 23.42 2.96
C MET A 1 11.84 22.35 3.99
N THR A 2 11.26 22.44 5.18
CA THR A 2 11.50 21.48 6.27
C THR A 2 10.67 20.24 5.94
N THR A 3 11.30 19.15 5.48
CA THR A 3 10.61 17.87 5.30
C THR A 3 10.17 17.39 6.68
N THR A 4 8.89 17.59 7.00
CA THR A 4 8.31 17.09 8.25
C THR A 4 8.26 15.58 8.16
N TYR A 5 9.09 14.91 8.97
CA TYR A 5 9.03 13.47 9.13
C TYR A 5 7.61 13.09 9.56
N THR A 6 6.91 12.33 8.71
CA THR A 6 5.62 11.75 9.04
C THR A 6 5.87 10.28 9.39
N PRO A 7 5.84 9.89 10.67
CA PRO A 7 5.96 8.49 11.05
C PRO A 7 4.91 7.67 10.31
N GLY A 8 5.34 6.55 9.72
CA GLY A 8 4.44 5.66 8.99
C GLY A 8 4.32 5.96 7.49
N ALA A 9 4.85 7.08 7.00
CA ALA A 9 4.92 7.34 5.57
C ALA A 9 6.07 6.55 4.95
N LEU A 10 5.74 5.61 4.06
CA LEU A 10 6.70 4.86 3.29
C LEU A 10 7.43 5.78 2.32
N LYS A 11 8.75 5.63 2.23
CA LYS A 11 9.54 6.18 1.13
C LYS A 11 9.09 5.55 -0.20
N ALA A 12 9.22 6.29 -1.30
CA ALA A 12 8.75 5.85 -2.62
C ALA A 12 9.32 4.49 -3.04
N ASP A 13 10.61 4.25 -2.78
CA ASP A 13 11.31 2.98 -3.03
C ASP A 13 10.83 1.81 -2.15
N ALA A 14 10.23 2.10 -0.99
CA ALA A 14 9.68 1.11 -0.08
C ALA A 14 8.24 0.69 -0.43
N VAL A 15 7.49 1.48 -1.21
CA VAL A 15 6.04 1.26 -1.47
C VAL A 15 5.76 -0.09 -2.13
N LEU A 16 6.43 -0.40 -3.24
CA LEU A 16 6.22 -1.67 -3.96
C LEU A 16 6.69 -2.86 -3.13
N THR A 17 7.83 -2.72 -2.47
CA THR A 17 8.38 -3.74 -1.57
C THR A 17 7.38 -4.04 -0.47
N TYR A 18 6.83 -3.02 0.20
CA TYR A 18 5.82 -3.18 1.24
C TYR A 18 4.58 -3.92 0.74
N ALA A 19 4.02 -3.52 -0.40
CA ALA A 19 2.80 -4.10 -0.95
C ALA A 19 2.96 -5.57 -1.40
N THR A 20 4.17 -5.97 -1.79
CA THR A 20 4.45 -7.32 -2.30
C THR A 20 5.05 -8.27 -1.26
N SER A 21 5.42 -7.74 -0.09
CA SER A 21 6.04 -8.44 1.03
C SER A 21 5.17 -9.39 1.89
N PRO A 22 3.82 -9.37 1.86
CA PRO A 22 3.03 -10.29 2.68
C PRO A 22 3.47 -11.75 2.55
N LYS A 23 3.78 -12.38 3.69
CA LYS A 23 4.13 -13.80 3.72
C LYS A 23 2.93 -14.64 3.31
N GLU A 24 3.23 -15.75 2.64
CA GLU A 24 2.23 -16.75 2.32
C GLU A 24 1.53 -17.24 3.61
N GLY A 25 0.20 -17.36 3.56
CA GLY A 25 -0.62 -17.76 4.70
C GLY A 25 -0.94 -16.63 5.67
N SER A 26 -0.40 -15.42 5.48
CA SER A 26 -0.79 -14.25 6.27
C SER A 26 -2.24 -13.86 5.96
N ARG A 27 -3.16 -14.17 6.88
CA ARG A 27 -4.58 -13.85 6.73
C ARG A 27 -4.84 -12.34 6.78
N ARG A 28 -4.15 -11.60 7.66
CA ARG A 28 -4.26 -10.13 7.74
C ARG A 28 -3.48 -9.42 6.62
N GLY A 29 -2.36 -9.97 6.15
CA GLY A 29 -1.55 -9.28 5.14
C GLY A 29 -0.92 -7.99 5.68
N CYS A 30 -0.72 -7.00 4.83
CA CYS A 30 -0.26 -5.65 5.19
C CYS A 30 -1.24 -4.59 4.69
N THR A 31 -1.50 -3.57 5.52
CA THR A 31 -2.43 -2.49 5.18
C THR A 31 -1.65 -1.23 4.80
N MET A 32 -2.14 -0.54 3.77
CA MET A 32 -1.61 0.74 3.32
C MET A 32 -2.76 1.72 3.03
N THR A 33 -2.63 2.94 3.52
CA THR A 33 -3.51 4.06 3.19
C THR A 33 -2.76 5.00 2.26
N ILE A 34 -3.25 5.16 1.04
CA ILE A 34 -2.72 6.12 0.07
C ILE A 34 -3.55 7.40 0.21
N VAL A 35 -2.90 8.51 0.56
CA VAL A 35 -3.53 9.81 0.81
C VAL A 35 -3.01 10.82 -0.20
N ASN A 36 -3.90 11.61 -0.77
CA ASN A 36 -3.56 12.83 -1.49
C ASN A 36 -3.78 14.01 -0.53
N ASP A 37 -2.71 14.70 -0.15
CA ASP A 37 -2.77 15.75 0.87
C ASP A 37 -3.52 17.00 0.39
N GLU A 38 -3.44 17.31 -0.91
CA GLU A 38 -4.08 18.48 -1.49
C GLU A 38 -5.60 18.34 -1.55
N SER A 39 -6.09 17.14 -1.89
CA SER A 39 -7.55 16.90 -1.98
C SER A 39 -8.16 16.34 -0.68
N GLY A 40 -7.32 15.89 0.27
CA GLY A 40 -7.75 15.12 1.43
C GLY A 40 -8.30 13.72 1.11
N GLY A 41 -8.30 13.33 -0.18
CA GLY A 41 -8.79 12.04 -0.63
C GLY A 41 -7.87 10.90 -0.17
N ARG A 42 -8.47 9.78 0.24
CA ARG A 42 -7.69 8.60 0.65
C ARG A 42 -8.33 7.30 0.22
N VAL A 43 -7.49 6.30 -0.02
CA VAL A 43 -7.89 4.92 -0.23
C VAL A 43 -7.07 4.01 0.68
N THR A 44 -7.74 3.17 1.46
CA THR A 44 -7.09 2.14 2.26
C THR A 44 -7.23 0.78 1.59
N VAL A 45 -6.10 0.13 1.34
CA VAL A 45 -6.00 -1.20 0.73
C VAL A 45 -5.22 -2.15 1.61
N ARG A 46 -5.55 -3.44 1.51
CA ARG A 46 -4.90 -4.52 2.24
C ARG A 46 -4.36 -5.54 1.26
N PHE A 47 -3.05 -5.74 1.30
CA PHE A 47 -2.34 -6.69 0.45
C PHE A 47 -2.13 -7.99 1.23
N ARG A 48 -2.55 -9.11 0.68
CA ARG A 48 -2.45 -10.41 1.38
C ARG A 48 -2.08 -11.53 0.42
N LYS A 49 -1.36 -12.53 0.91
CA LYS A 49 -0.90 -13.68 0.14
C LYS A 49 -1.41 -14.97 0.78
N PRO A 50 -2.60 -15.47 0.41
CA PRO A 50 -3.13 -16.71 0.98
C PRO A 50 -2.21 -17.91 0.71
N LYS A 51 -2.30 -18.94 1.56
CA LYS A 51 -1.50 -20.17 1.40
C LYS A 51 -1.79 -20.83 0.05
N GLY A 52 -0.74 -21.22 -0.67
CA GLY A 52 -0.85 -21.79 -2.02
C GLY A 52 -1.16 -20.80 -3.15
N PHE A 53 -1.22 -19.49 -2.86
CA PHE A 53 -1.41 -18.46 -3.88
C PHE A 53 -0.10 -17.74 -4.18
N LYS A 54 0.36 -17.84 -5.43
CA LYS A 54 1.54 -17.09 -5.91
C LYS A 54 1.30 -15.57 -5.91
N ALA A 55 0.04 -15.18 -6.09
CA ALA A 55 -0.36 -13.79 -6.28
C ALA A 55 -0.71 -13.07 -4.98
N VAL A 56 -0.41 -11.77 -4.93
CA VAL A 56 -0.90 -10.87 -3.88
C VAL A 56 -2.33 -10.45 -4.21
N LEU A 57 -3.26 -10.78 -3.32
CA LEU A 57 -4.64 -10.32 -3.37
C LEU A 57 -4.76 -8.94 -2.71
N VAL A 58 -5.67 -8.13 -3.23
CA VAL A 58 -5.94 -6.79 -2.72
C VAL A 58 -7.39 -6.70 -2.27
N ASP A 59 -7.57 -6.41 -1.00
CA ASP A 59 -8.84 -6.03 -0.41
C ASP A 59 -8.89 -4.50 -0.23
N VAL A 60 -10.07 -3.90 -0.32
CA VAL A 60 -10.30 -2.45 -0.17
C VAL A 60 -11.16 -2.22 1.07
N MET A 61 -10.88 -1.16 1.83
CA MET A 61 -11.70 -0.77 2.97
C MET A 61 -13.09 -0.31 2.52
N VAL A 62 -14.13 -0.97 3.05
CA VAL A 62 -15.53 -0.74 2.66
C VAL A 62 -16.39 -0.14 3.76
N GLY A 63 -15.96 -0.17 5.02
CA GLY A 63 -16.66 0.37 6.17
C GLY A 63 -15.75 1.19 7.09
N SER A 64 -16.18 1.39 8.33
CA SER A 64 -15.50 2.22 9.33
C SER A 64 -14.59 1.41 10.26
N ASP A 65 -14.74 0.09 10.32
CA ASP A 65 -13.85 -0.76 11.12
C ASP A 65 -12.50 -0.95 10.41
N ASN A 66 -11.44 -0.44 11.03
CA ASN A 66 -10.09 -0.44 10.47
C ASN A 66 -9.43 -1.83 10.47
N GLU A 67 -10.02 -2.84 11.09
CA GLU A 67 -9.51 -4.21 11.12
C GLU A 67 -10.30 -5.15 10.21
N SER A 68 -11.64 -5.09 10.26
CA SER A 68 -12.50 -6.08 9.61
C SER A 68 -13.12 -5.65 8.29
N ASP A 69 -13.38 -4.35 8.09
CA ASP A 69 -14.24 -3.89 7.00
C ASP A 69 -13.50 -3.79 5.66
N TYR A 70 -13.03 -4.92 5.17
CA TYR A 70 -12.31 -5.05 3.92
C TYR A 70 -12.98 -6.06 3.01
N ALA A 71 -13.15 -5.69 1.75
CA ALA A 71 -13.72 -6.55 0.72
C ALA A 71 -12.73 -6.76 -0.42
N PHE A 72 -12.66 -8.01 -0.90
CA PHE A 72 -11.78 -8.38 -2.01
C PHE A 72 -12.12 -7.59 -3.28
N ALA A 73 -11.12 -6.93 -3.87
CA ALA A 73 -11.27 -6.18 -5.12
C ALA A 73 -10.57 -6.88 -6.31
N GLY A 74 -9.40 -7.47 -6.08
CA GLY A 74 -8.62 -8.00 -7.18
C GLY A 74 -7.25 -8.50 -6.78
N THR A 75 -6.35 -8.55 -7.76
CA THR A 75 -5.03 -9.12 -7.62
C THR A 75 -3.97 -8.18 -8.16
N LEU A 76 -2.91 -7.99 -7.40
CA LEU A 76 -1.76 -7.19 -7.82
C LEU A 76 -0.91 -7.97 -8.83
N ARG A 77 -0.53 -7.30 -9.93
CA ARG A 77 0.27 -7.82 -11.03
C ARG A 77 1.30 -6.75 -11.42
N GLY A 78 2.51 -6.88 -10.91
CA GLY A 78 3.51 -5.81 -11.02
C GLY A 78 3.00 -4.55 -10.33
N THR A 79 2.86 -3.47 -11.09
CA THR A 79 2.33 -2.18 -10.62
C THR A 79 0.81 -2.05 -10.73
N THR A 80 0.12 -3.03 -11.30
CA THR A 80 -1.29 -2.90 -11.66
C THR A 80 -2.19 -3.76 -10.79
N LEU A 81 -3.25 -3.16 -10.24
CA LEU A 81 -4.37 -3.87 -9.64
C LEU A 81 -5.32 -4.36 -10.74
N LYS A 82 -5.33 -5.68 -10.96
CA LYS A 82 -6.30 -6.35 -11.83
C LYS A 82 -7.56 -6.66 -11.04
N LEU A 83 -8.65 -5.94 -11.31
CA LEU A 83 -9.95 -6.21 -10.69
C LEU A 83 -10.46 -7.61 -11.07
N SER A 84 -11.07 -8.28 -10.12
CA SER A 84 -11.63 -9.62 -10.31
C SER A 84 -13.10 -9.54 -10.69
N ALA A 85 -13.55 -10.40 -11.60
CA ALA A 85 -14.98 -10.64 -11.81
C ALA A 85 -15.67 -11.21 -10.55
N LYS A 86 -14.89 -11.78 -9.62
CA LYS A 86 -15.36 -12.29 -8.32
C LYS A 86 -15.13 -11.28 -7.18
N ALA A 87 -14.92 -10.00 -7.51
CA ALA A 87 -14.77 -8.96 -6.51
C ALA A 87 -16.01 -8.90 -5.61
N LYS A 88 -15.78 -8.72 -4.31
CA LYS A 88 -16.81 -8.49 -3.30
C LYS A 88 -16.89 -7.02 -2.89
N ALA A 89 -15.87 -6.23 -3.22
CA ALA A 89 -15.87 -4.79 -2.99
C ALA A 89 -16.90 -4.09 -3.88
N PRO A 90 -17.60 -3.05 -3.38
CA PRO A 90 -18.44 -2.19 -4.22
C PRO A 90 -17.65 -1.67 -5.43
N THR A 91 -18.29 -1.69 -6.60
CA THR A 91 -17.65 -1.36 -7.89
C THR A 91 -16.88 -0.05 -7.87
N GLU A 92 -17.49 1.01 -7.32
CA GLU A 92 -16.87 2.34 -7.29
C GLU A 92 -15.64 2.40 -6.37
N LYS A 93 -15.69 1.74 -5.20
CA LYS A 93 -14.52 1.61 -4.32
C LYS A 93 -13.40 0.80 -4.98
N ALA A 94 -13.75 -0.27 -5.69
CA ALA A 94 -12.78 -1.10 -6.40
C ALA A 94 -12.10 -0.35 -7.56
N LYS A 95 -12.88 0.39 -8.37
CA LYS A 95 -12.35 1.24 -9.45
C LYS A 95 -11.46 2.36 -8.93
N LEU A 96 -11.89 3.05 -7.88
CA LEU A 96 -11.07 4.10 -7.25
C LEU A 96 -9.77 3.52 -6.71
N ALA A 97 -9.83 2.39 -5.99
CA ALA A 97 -8.63 1.73 -5.50
C ALA A 97 -7.70 1.30 -6.63
N LYS A 98 -8.24 0.79 -7.73
CA LYS A 98 -7.45 0.47 -8.92
C LYS A 98 -6.73 1.72 -9.46
N ALA A 99 -7.46 2.80 -9.70
CA ALA A 99 -6.88 4.03 -10.24
C ALA A 99 -5.75 4.57 -9.36
N VAL A 100 -5.99 4.63 -8.04
CA VAL A 100 -5.01 5.13 -7.06
C VAL A 100 -3.80 4.20 -6.96
N VAL A 101 -4.01 2.89 -6.84
CA VAL A 101 -2.90 1.92 -6.76
C VAL A 101 -2.07 1.94 -8.04
N ASP A 102 -2.70 1.84 -9.21
CA ASP A 102 -2.01 1.81 -10.50
C ASP A 102 -1.17 3.07 -10.72
N TRP A 103 -1.75 4.26 -10.47
CA TRP A 103 -1.05 5.53 -10.62
C TRP A 103 0.15 5.61 -9.66
N THR A 104 -0.06 5.29 -8.38
CA THR A 104 0.97 5.37 -7.35
C THR A 104 2.11 4.41 -7.68
N PHE A 105 1.78 3.16 -8.02
CA PHE A 105 2.76 2.10 -8.22
C PHE A 105 3.55 2.29 -9.51
N THR A 106 2.90 2.81 -10.56
CA THR A 106 3.57 3.14 -11.81
C THR A 106 4.60 4.25 -11.61
N ARG A 107 4.26 5.31 -10.85
CA ARG A 107 5.20 6.41 -10.55
C ARG A 107 6.40 5.94 -9.74
N VAL A 108 6.18 5.20 -8.66
CA VAL A 108 7.31 4.70 -7.85
C VAL A 108 8.18 3.72 -8.62
N ALA A 109 7.58 2.87 -9.49
CA ALA A 109 8.35 1.96 -10.35
C ALA A 109 9.23 2.70 -11.37
N SER A 110 8.78 3.86 -11.84
CA SER A 110 9.56 4.70 -12.76
C SER A 110 10.51 5.67 -12.05
N GLY A 111 10.64 5.60 -10.71
CA GLY A 111 11.43 6.55 -9.92
C GLY A 111 10.87 7.98 -9.91
N ALA A 112 9.62 8.18 -10.33
CA ALA A 112 8.99 9.49 -10.34
C ALA A 112 8.55 9.88 -8.91
N PRO A 113 8.66 11.17 -8.55
CA PRO A 113 8.25 11.63 -7.22
C PRO A 113 6.73 11.50 -7.05
N LEU A 114 6.30 11.28 -5.80
CA LEU A 114 4.89 11.25 -5.38
C LEU A 114 4.36 12.64 -4.99
N GLU A 115 5.18 13.66 -5.14
CA GLU A 115 4.83 15.07 -5.02
C GLU A 115 5.31 15.83 -6.25
N GLY A 116 4.71 16.99 -6.50
CA GLY A 116 5.07 17.87 -7.60
C GLY A 116 3.90 18.68 -8.09
N GLU A 117 3.94 19.03 -9.36
CA GLU A 117 2.92 19.86 -10.01
C GLU A 117 2.36 19.13 -11.22
N LYS A 118 1.05 19.26 -11.43
CA LYS A 118 0.38 18.79 -12.65
C LYS A 118 0.66 19.75 -13.81
N SER A 119 0.34 19.34 -15.03
CA SER A 119 0.51 20.17 -16.23
C SER A 119 -0.29 21.48 -16.21
N ASP A 120 -1.35 21.56 -15.40
CA ASP A 120 -2.18 22.75 -15.22
C ASP A 120 -1.69 23.68 -14.09
N GLY A 121 -0.52 23.40 -13.50
CA GLY A 121 0.03 24.17 -12.38
C GLY A 121 -0.50 23.74 -11.00
N THR A 122 -1.40 22.76 -10.92
CA THR A 122 -1.95 22.33 -9.62
C THR A 122 -0.93 21.46 -8.88
N PRO A 123 -0.53 21.81 -7.64
CA PRO A 123 0.35 20.94 -6.85
C PRO A 123 -0.35 19.63 -6.48
N PHE A 124 0.44 18.60 -6.19
CA PHE A 124 -0.02 17.37 -5.56
C PHE A 124 1.06 16.83 -4.63
N ALA A 125 0.62 16.20 -3.54
CA ALA A 125 1.46 15.41 -2.67
C ALA A 125 0.71 14.14 -2.28
N VAL A 126 1.31 12.97 -2.55
CA VAL A 126 0.75 11.66 -2.26
C VAL A 126 1.64 10.92 -1.29
N ARG A 127 1.04 10.46 -0.18
CA ARG A 127 1.73 9.68 0.86
C ARG A 127 1.16 8.28 0.96
N CYS A 128 2.04 7.31 1.14
CA CYS A 128 1.68 5.91 1.37
C CYS A 128 1.92 5.58 2.85
N LEU A 129 0.85 5.48 3.64
CA LEU A 129 0.94 5.29 5.09
C LEU A 129 0.73 3.81 5.45
N HIS A 130 1.62 3.23 6.24
CA HIS A 130 1.46 1.87 6.78
C HIS A 130 0.91 1.86 8.22
N GLU A 131 0.33 0.74 8.65
CA GLU A 131 -0.33 0.59 9.97
C GLU A 131 0.62 0.35 11.15
N GLY A 132 1.90 0.69 11.04
CA GLY A 132 2.90 0.42 12.09
C GLY A 132 3.27 -1.07 12.30
N ARG A 133 2.92 -1.95 11.35
CA ARG A 133 3.26 -3.38 11.38
C ARG A 133 4.13 -3.79 10.19
N CYS A 134 4.97 -4.80 10.41
CA CYS A 134 5.82 -5.35 9.36
C CYS A 134 4.97 -5.97 8.26
N ALA A 135 5.20 -5.54 7.00
CA ALA A 135 4.47 -6.05 5.85
C ALA A 135 4.52 -7.57 5.69
N CYS A 136 5.64 -8.19 6.06
CA CYS A 136 5.84 -9.62 5.92
C CYS A 136 5.15 -10.43 7.00
N CYS A 137 5.42 -10.13 8.28
CA CYS A 137 5.04 -10.99 9.41
C CYS A 137 3.94 -10.41 10.31
N GLY A 138 3.52 -9.16 10.10
CA GLY A 138 2.46 -8.51 10.86
C GLY A 138 2.82 -8.12 12.29
N ARG A 139 4.08 -8.31 12.72
CA ARG A 139 4.55 -7.87 14.05
C ARG A 139 4.70 -6.35 14.08
N LYS A 140 4.50 -5.75 15.26
CA LYS A 140 4.67 -4.31 15.50
C LYS A 140 6.09 -3.85 15.14
N LEU A 141 6.20 -2.72 14.46
CA LEU A 141 7.46 -2.04 14.17
C LEU A 141 7.80 -1.12 15.35
N THR A 142 9.05 -1.16 15.81
CA THR A 142 9.45 -0.47 17.05
C THR A 142 10.67 0.42 16.89
N THR A 143 11.37 0.37 15.75
CA THR A 143 12.50 1.26 15.46
C THR A 143 12.15 2.20 14.30
N PRO A 144 12.70 3.42 14.27
CA PRO A 144 12.50 4.36 13.16
C PRO A 144 12.79 3.75 11.80
N GLU A 145 13.91 3.02 11.65
CA GLU A 145 14.31 2.41 10.38
C GLU A 145 13.33 1.31 9.93
N SER A 146 12.71 0.63 10.90
CA SER A 146 11.71 -0.41 10.62
C SER A 146 10.38 0.22 10.22
N ILE A 147 10.03 1.35 10.85
CA ILE A 147 8.86 2.18 10.51
C ILE A 147 9.05 2.75 9.09
N ASP A 148 10.14 3.43 8.80
CA ASP A 148 10.38 4.06 7.49
C ASP A 148 10.28 3.09 6.30
N ARG A 149 10.70 1.84 6.50
CA ARG A 149 10.62 0.77 5.50
C ARG A 149 9.30 -0.01 5.52
N GLY A 150 8.53 0.10 6.60
CA GLY A 150 7.35 -0.74 6.87
C GLY A 150 7.67 -2.24 7.04
N ILE A 151 8.94 -2.61 7.23
CA ILE A 151 9.41 -4.00 7.31
C ILE A 151 10.36 -4.14 8.49
N GLY A 152 10.10 -5.13 9.35
CA GLY A 152 10.93 -5.40 10.52
C GLY A 152 12.31 -5.98 10.14
N PRO A 153 13.32 -5.80 11.00
CA PRO A 153 14.73 -6.05 10.66
C PRO A 153 14.99 -7.51 10.26
N VAL A 154 14.38 -8.46 10.97
CA VAL A 154 14.49 -9.90 10.68
C VAL A 154 13.90 -10.25 9.31
N CYS A 155 12.83 -9.57 8.88
CA CYS A 155 12.25 -9.84 7.56
C CYS A 155 13.05 -9.16 6.46
N ALA A 156 13.52 -7.92 6.68
CA ALA A 156 14.38 -7.21 5.73
C ALA A 156 15.67 -7.99 5.45
N GLY A 157 16.33 -8.53 6.48
CA GLY A 157 17.54 -9.35 6.31
C GLY A 157 17.33 -10.63 5.49
N LYS A 158 16.11 -11.15 5.41
CA LYS A 158 15.77 -12.33 4.59
C LYS A 158 15.42 -12.00 3.14
N MET A 159 15.24 -10.71 2.82
CA MET A 159 14.92 -10.25 1.46
C MET A 159 16.17 -9.78 0.70
N ALA A 160 17.22 -9.41 1.44
CA ALA A 160 18.50 -9.00 0.89
C ALA A 160 19.48 -10.17 0.66
N ALA A 161 19.08 -11.39 1.04
CA ALA A 161 19.81 -12.64 0.84
C ALA A 161 19.13 -13.46 -0.25
#